data_AF-A0A3D5UTR1-F1
#
_entry.id   AF-A0A3D5UTR1-F1
#
_cell.length_a   1.000
_cell.length_b   1.000
_cell.length_c   1.000
_cell.angle_alpha   90.00
_cell.angle_beta   90.00
_cell.angle_gamma   90.00
#
_symmetry.space_group_name_H-M   'P 1'
#
loop_
_entity.id
_entity.type
_entity.pdbx_description
1 polymer ?
#
loop_
_entity_poly.entity_id
_entity_poly.type
_entity_poly.pdbx_seq_one_letter_code
_entity_poly.pdbx_strand_id
1 'polypeptide(L)' 'MNEVRQITKDDAYDAVAPDDFPAMMEPERYNSRSTAFDKIISATHDHFW' A
#
# COMPACT_ATOMS: atom_id res chain seq x y z
N MET A 1 -13.41 -4.95 -21.01
CA MET A 1 -13.88 -4.09 -19.92
C MET A 1 -12.65 -3.62 -19.17
N ASN A 2 -12.38 -2.31 -19.13
CA ASN A 2 -11.23 -1.79 -18.39
C ASN A 2 -11.64 -1.70 -16.93
N GLU A 3 -11.06 -2.56 -16.09
CA GLU A 3 -11.43 -2.68 -14.68
C GLU A 3 -10.90 -1.46 -13.93
N VAL A 4 -11.79 -0.68 -13.33
CA VAL A 4 -11.39 0.47 -12.49
C VAL A 4 -10.79 -0.09 -11.21
N ARG A 5 -9.46 -0.27 -11.18
CA ARG A 5 -8.74 -0.66 -9.97
C ARG A 5 -8.86 0.43 -8.92
N GLN A 6 -9.56 0.11 -7.84
CA GLN A 6 -9.64 0.97 -6.66
C GLN A 6 -8.32 0.87 -5.92
N ILE A 7 -7.55 1.96 -5.90
CA ILE A 7 -6.25 2.02 -5.22
C ILE A 7 -6.35 1.68 -3.73
N THR A 8 -7.49 1.95 -3.10
CA THR A 8 -7.76 1.63 -1.69
C THR A 8 -7.97 0.14 -1.42
N LYS A 9 -8.03 -0.68 -2.47
CA LYS A 9 -8.11 -2.14 -2.40
C LYS A 9 -6.84 -2.82 -2.88
N ASP A 10 -5.78 -2.05 -3.11
CA ASP A 10 -4.48 -2.61 -3.45
C ASP A 10 -3.78 -3.07 -2.16
N ASP A 11 -3.23 -4.28 -2.18
CA ASP A 11 -2.53 -4.90 -1.05
C ASP A 11 -1.36 -4.03 -0.55
N ALA A 12 -0.83 -3.14 -1.39
CA ALA A 12 0.20 -2.18 -1.02
C ALA A 12 -0.22 -1.24 0.12
N TYR A 13 -1.52 -0.99 0.29
CA TYR A 13 -2.06 -0.08 1.31
C TYR A 13 -2.50 -0.78 2.60
N ASP A 14 -2.40 -2.12 2.67
CA ASP A 14 -2.77 -2.94 3.84
C ASP A 14 -4.08 -2.47 4.50
N ALA A 15 -5.11 -2.24 3.68
CA ALA A 15 -6.38 -1.68 4.12
C ALA A 15 -7.23 -2.75 4.82
N VAL A 16 -7.70 -2.44 6.02
CA VAL A 16 -8.63 -3.30 6.78
C VAL A 16 -10.08 -2.90 6.53
N ALA A 17 -11.00 -3.79 6.88
CA ALA A 17 -12.42 -3.51 6.75
C ALA A 17 -12.85 -2.33 7.66
N PRO A 18 -13.77 -1.48 7.22
CA PRO A 18 -14.18 -0.28 7.97
C PRO A 18 -14.92 -0.60 9.29
N ASP A 19 -15.42 -1.81 9.45
CA ASP A 19 -16.06 -2.33 10.65
C ASP A 19 -15.08 -3.08 11.58
N ASP A 20 -13.85 -3.35 11.14
CA ASP A 20 -12.80 -3.97 11.95
C ASP A 20 -11.99 -2.91 12.72
N PHE A 21 -12.67 -2.27 13.67
CA PHE A 21 -12.10 -1.22 14.50
C PHE A 21 -10.84 -1.66 15.27
N PRO A 22 -10.76 -2.87 15.86
CA PRO A 22 -9.53 -3.34 16.50
C PRO A 22 -8.33 -3.35 15.57
N ALA A 23 -8.47 -3.84 14.32
CA ALA A 23 -7.38 -3.85 13.35
C ALA A 23 -6.97 -2.44 12.87
N MET A 24 -7.85 -1.45 12.99
CA MET A 24 -7.50 -0.04 12.76
C MET A 24 -6.63 0.56 13.87
N MET A 25 -6.73 0.03 15.09
CA MET A 25 -6.04 0.54 16.26
C MET A 25 -4.66 -0.11 16.49
N GLU A 26 -4.29 -1.13 15.72
CA GLU A 26 -2.99 -1.83 15.82
C GLU A 26 -1.83 -0.86 15.48
N PRO A 27 -1.00 -0.46 16.45
CA PRO A 27 0.05 0.55 16.24
C PRO A 27 1.13 0.10 15.26
N GLU A 28 1.49 -1.19 15.30
CA GLU A 28 2.54 -1.83 14.52
C GLU A 28 2.25 -1.72 13.01
N ARG A 29 0.97 -1.68 12.63
CA ARG A 29 0.53 -1.55 11.24
C ARG A 29 1.07 -0.29 10.58
N TYR A 30 1.05 0.85 11.27
CA TYR A 30 1.52 2.13 10.75
C TYR A 30 3.05 2.25 10.70
N ASN A 31 3.77 1.35 11.38
CA ASN A 31 5.22 1.32 11.39
C ASN A 31 5.79 0.32 10.35
N SER A 32 4.92 -0.45 9.69
CA SER A 32 5.32 -1.40 8.65
C SER A 32 5.41 -0.70 7.30
N ARG A 33 6.51 -0.91 6.58
CA ARG A 33 6.71 -0.39 5.22
C ARG A 33 6.45 -1.49 4.21
N SER A 34 5.53 -1.25 3.28
CA SER A 34 5.29 -2.13 2.14
C SER A 34 6.42 -2.05 1.12
N THR A 35 6.89 -3.21 0.64
CA THR A 35 7.89 -3.32 -0.44
C THR A 35 7.29 -3.07 -1.83
N ALA A 36 5.96 -2.92 -1.93
CA ALA A 36 5.28 -2.61 -3.18
C ALA A 36 5.77 -1.30 -3.81
N PHE A 37 6.21 -0.34 -3.00
CA PHE A 37 6.75 0.94 -3.46
C PHE A 37 8.22 0.87 -3.87
N ASP A 38 8.94 -0.19 -3.52
CA ASP A 38 10.38 -0.29 -3.80
C ASP A 38 10.66 -0.37 -5.31
N LYS A 39 9.76 -1.01 -6.08
CA LYS A 39 9.84 -1.02 -7.56
C LYS A 39 9.60 0.35 -8.19
N ILE A 40 8.72 1.17 -7.60
CA ILE A 40 8.43 2.52 -8.08
C ILE A 40 9.65 3.42 -7.82
N ILE A 41 10.24 3.31 -6.63
CA ILE A 41 11.44 4.07 -6.23
C ILE A 41 12.67 3.62 -7.03
N SER A 42 12.84 2.32 -7.29
CA SER A 42 13.98 1.83 -8.08
C SER A 42 13.89 2.23 -9.56
N ALA A 43 12.68 2.27 -10.13
CA ALA A 43 12.48 2.75 -11.50
C ALA A 43 12.83 4.23 -11.67
N THR A 44 12.66 5.05 -10.62
CA THR A 44 13.16 6.44 -10.65
C THR A 44 14.66 6.54 -10.48
N HIS A 45 15.31 5.61 -9.76
CA HIS A 45 16.76 5.61 -9.65
C HIS A 45 17.38 5.55 -11.05
N ASP A 46 17.05 4.52 -11.86
CA ASP A 46 17.54 4.35 -13.25
C ASP A 46 17.15 5.45 -14.24
N HIS A 47 16.23 6.36 -13.88
CA HIS A 47 15.82 7.49 -14.72
C HIS A 47 16.56 8.79 -14.37
N PHE A 48 17.16 8.87 -13.18
CA PHE A 48 17.84 10.06 -12.65
C PHE A 48 19.35 9.86 -12.40
N TRP A 49 19.87 8.63 -12.49
CA TRP A 49 21.30 8.29 -12.52
C TRP A 49 21.64 7.43 -13.75
#